data_AF-A0A1R0XB79-F1
#
_entry.id   AF-A0A1R0XB79-F1
#
_cell.length_a   1.000
_cell.length_b   1.000
_cell.length_c   1.000
_cell.angle_alpha   90.00
_cell.angle_beta   90.00
_cell.angle_gamma   90.00
#
_symmetry.space_group_name_H-M   'P 1'
#
loop_
_entity.id
_entity.type
_entity.pdbx_description
1 polymer ?
#
loop_
_entity_poly.entity_id
_entity_poly.type
_entity_poly.pdbx_seq_one_letter_code
_entity_poly.pdbx_strand_id
1 'polypeptide(L)'
;MKNTLILGKKIKELRLKNDMSLRDLEKKSKVSYSFISSIENNRYQASRDKIINIANALEGSNVNELLLLAGFAPESDVLNENDDIVVSVEIMEIVGKRVKGERESLKYKDSKWTQEYVADLIGIARSTYTAYENGTKLPPVDTLNKIADIFECDTDYLSGRTNIRKKTEMNLSFYGGPQSWTEDELEEAESAVRRYREMKERAVREAEKNK
;
A
#
# COMPACT_ATOMS: atom_id res chain seq x y z
N MET A 1 -8.13 31.39 -3.28
CA MET A 1 -9.49 31.80 -3.72
C MET A 1 -10.31 30.68 -4.36
N LYS A 2 -9.73 29.79 -5.20
CA LYS A 2 -10.49 28.68 -5.82
C LYS A 2 -11.03 27.64 -4.81
N ASN A 3 -10.30 27.33 -3.74
CA ASN A 3 -10.70 26.27 -2.79
C ASN A 3 -11.89 26.66 -1.89
N THR A 4 -11.99 27.93 -1.49
CA THR A 4 -13.12 28.44 -0.69
C THR A 4 -14.46 28.28 -1.43
N LEU A 5 -14.45 28.42 -2.76
CA LEU A 5 -15.62 28.19 -3.63
C LEU A 5 -16.14 26.75 -3.57
N ILE A 6 -15.22 25.80 -3.37
CA ILE A 6 -15.51 24.36 -3.34
C ILE A 6 -16.07 23.97 -1.97
N LEU A 7 -15.54 24.55 -0.88
CA LEU A 7 -16.01 24.32 0.48
C LEU A 7 -17.50 24.64 0.64
N GLY A 8 -17.94 25.84 0.22
CA GLY A 8 -19.33 26.27 0.37
C GLY A 8 -20.32 25.36 -0.37
N LYS A 9 -19.96 24.92 -1.58
CA LYS A 9 -20.75 23.94 -2.34
C LYS A 9 -20.80 22.58 -1.66
N LYS A 10 -19.68 22.08 -1.15
CA LYS A 10 -19.58 20.79 -0.47
C LYS A 10 -20.42 20.75 0.80
N ILE A 11 -20.35 21.80 1.63
CA ILE A 11 -21.19 21.91 2.84
C ILE A 11 -22.67 21.90 2.49
N LYS A 12 -23.07 22.64 1.45
CA LYS A 12 -24.46 22.67 0.98
C LYS A 12 -24.93 21.30 0.49
N GLU A 13 -24.11 20.61 -0.29
CA GLU A 13 -24.39 19.26 -0.79
C GLU A 13 -24.58 18.26 0.35
N LEU A 14 -23.64 18.21 1.30
CA LEU A 14 -23.70 17.33 2.46
C LEU A 14 -24.94 17.62 3.32
N ARG A 15 -25.25 18.90 3.54
CA ARG A 15 -26.43 19.32 4.30
C ARG A 15 -27.73 18.85 3.64
N LEU A 16 -27.85 19.01 2.32
CA LEU A 16 -29.04 18.56 1.58
C LEU A 16 -29.13 17.02 1.53
N LYS A 17 -28.01 16.31 1.40
CA LYS A 17 -27.97 14.84 1.47
C LYS A 17 -28.40 14.30 2.84
N ASN A 18 -28.20 15.09 3.90
CA ASN A 18 -28.65 14.79 5.25
C ASN A 18 -30.10 15.27 5.52
N ASP A 19 -30.84 15.74 4.51
CA ASP A 19 -32.18 16.32 4.63
C ASP A 19 -32.27 17.49 5.65
N MET A 20 -31.18 18.24 5.82
CA MET A 20 -31.09 19.31 6.82
C MET A 20 -31.38 20.68 6.20
N SER A 21 -32.21 21.49 6.87
CA SER A 21 -32.25 22.93 6.61
C SER A 21 -31.03 23.63 7.22
N LEU A 22 -30.81 24.90 6.85
CA LEU A 22 -29.79 25.73 7.50
C LEU A 22 -30.02 25.87 9.01
N ARG A 23 -31.30 25.84 9.45
CA ARG A 23 -31.68 25.91 10.86
C ARG A 23 -31.41 24.60 11.60
N ASP A 24 -31.54 23.48 10.92
CA ASP A 24 -31.23 22.17 11.51
C ASP A 24 -29.73 22.00 11.68
N LEU A 25 -28.94 22.46 10.70
CA LEU A 25 -27.48 22.48 10.82
C LEU A 25 -27.01 23.45 11.90
N GLU A 26 -27.66 24.59 12.08
CA GLU A 26 -27.38 25.51 13.19
C GLU A 26 -27.56 24.82 14.55
N LYS A 27 -28.68 24.11 14.75
CA LYS A 27 -28.95 23.39 16.01
C LYS A 27 -27.90 22.30 16.28
N LYS A 28 -27.48 21.53 15.26
CA LYS A 28 -26.51 20.45 15.42
C LYS A 28 -25.07 20.95 15.57
N SER A 29 -24.65 21.93 14.77
CA SER A 29 -23.26 22.42 14.73
C SER A 29 -22.96 23.50 15.77
N LYS A 30 -23.99 24.12 16.38
CA LYS A 30 -23.83 25.32 17.21
C LYS A 30 -23.17 26.49 16.45
N VAL A 31 -23.24 26.49 15.13
CA VAL A 31 -22.80 27.59 14.25
C VAL A 31 -24.03 28.29 13.69
N SER A 32 -24.09 29.62 13.76
CA SER A 32 -25.30 30.34 13.37
C SER A 32 -25.69 30.13 11.90
N TYR A 33 -27.00 30.07 11.62
CA TYR A 33 -27.49 29.86 10.25
C TYR A 33 -26.99 30.94 9.27
N SER A 34 -26.86 32.18 9.74
CA SER A 34 -26.36 33.32 8.97
C SER A 34 -24.91 33.11 8.57
N PHE A 35 -24.12 32.48 9.44
CA PHE A 35 -22.73 32.14 9.19
C PHE A 35 -22.62 30.98 8.21
N ILE A 36 -23.37 29.90 8.41
CA ILE A 36 -23.45 28.76 7.48
C ILE A 36 -23.86 29.26 6.08
N SER A 37 -24.90 30.08 5.99
CA SER A 37 -25.34 30.67 4.73
C SER A 37 -24.25 31.52 4.06
N SER A 38 -23.45 32.24 4.85
CA SER A 38 -22.36 33.07 4.31
C SER A 38 -21.22 32.20 3.76
N ILE A 39 -20.96 31.04 4.36
CA ILE A 39 -20.01 30.05 3.85
C ILE A 39 -20.53 29.41 2.56
N GLU A 40 -21.78 28.93 2.55
CA GLU A 40 -22.37 28.28 1.36
C GLU A 40 -22.39 29.21 0.14
N ASN A 41 -22.53 30.52 0.37
CA ASN A 41 -22.53 31.54 -0.67
C ASN A 41 -21.13 32.17 -0.91
N ASN A 42 -20.07 31.62 -0.31
CA ASN A 42 -18.68 32.05 -0.48
C ASN A 42 -18.41 33.51 -0.12
N ARG A 43 -19.18 34.05 0.82
CA ARG A 43 -19.08 35.43 1.31
C ARG A 43 -18.21 35.56 2.56
N TYR A 44 -17.72 34.44 3.10
CA TYR A 44 -17.00 34.42 4.36
C TYR A 44 -15.97 33.29 4.43
N GLN A 45 -14.79 33.57 4.99
CA GLN A 45 -13.76 32.59 5.29
C GLN A 45 -13.97 32.04 6.71
N ALA A 46 -14.47 30.81 6.81
CA ALA A 46 -14.78 30.20 8.10
C ALA A 46 -13.53 29.96 8.97
N SER A 47 -13.68 30.07 10.29
CA SER A 47 -12.63 29.67 11.23
C SER A 47 -12.55 28.15 11.34
N ARG A 48 -11.35 27.65 11.66
CA ARG A 48 -11.06 26.21 11.82
C ARG A 48 -12.10 25.50 12.70
N ASP A 49 -12.35 26.01 13.90
CA ASP A 49 -13.27 25.40 14.87
C ASP A 49 -14.71 25.34 14.35
N LYS A 50 -15.15 26.35 13.59
CA LYS A 50 -16.50 26.36 13.02
C LYS A 50 -16.64 25.35 11.89
N ILE A 51 -15.58 25.11 11.12
CA ILE A 51 -15.56 24.07 10.10
C ILE A 51 -15.62 22.69 10.75
N ILE A 52 -14.85 22.47 11.81
CA ILE A 52 -14.88 21.22 12.59
C ILE A 52 -16.28 20.98 13.15
N ASN A 53 -16.90 22.00 13.75
CA ASN A 53 -18.26 21.89 14.28
C ASN A 53 -19.32 21.61 13.19
N ILE A 54 -19.18 22.21 12.00
CA ILE A 54 -20.06 21.92 10.86
C ILE A 54 -19.83 20.49 10.35
N ALA A 55 -18.58 20.05 10.22
CA ALA A 55 -18.24 18.70 9.80
C ALA A 55 -18.81 17.64 10.75
N ASN A 56 -18.56 17.79 12.05
CA ASN A 56 -19.08 16.88 13.07
C ASN A 56 -20.61 16.83 13.14
N ALA A 57 -21.31 17.86 12.64
CA ALA A 57 -22.76 17.92 12.59
C ALA A 57 -23.37 17.30 11.32
N LEU A 58 -22.56 17.02 10.29
CA LEU A 58 -22.98 16.46 9.01
C LEU A 58 -22.55 14.99 8.94
N GLU A 59 -23.51 14.08 8.91
CA GLU A 59 -23.22 12.64 8.84
C GLU A 59 -22.62 12.29 7.47
N GLY A 60 -21.59 11.45 7.48
CA GLY A 60 -20.82 11.08 6.29
C GLY A 60 -19.89 12.17 5.76
N SER A 61 -19.68 13.25 6.51
CA SER A 61 -18.65 14.24 6.18
C SER A 61 -17.28 13.86 6.76
N ASN A 62 -16.21 14.24 6.06
CA ASN A 62 -14.84 14.07 6.54
C ASN A 62 -14.30 15.43 7.01
N VAL A 63 -13.95 15.52 8.30
CA VAL A 63 -13.45 16.75 8.93
C VAL A 63 -12.19 17.25 8.23
N ASN A 64 -11.26 16.35 7.92
CA ASN A 64 -10.00 16.68 7.23
C ASN A 64 -10.24 17.14 5.79
N GLU A 65 -11.18 16.55 5.06
CA GLU A 65 -11.60 17.02 3.73
C GLU A 65 -12.09 18.47 3.80
N LEU A 66 -12.98 18.79 4.75
CA LEU A 66 -13.53 20.14 4.91
C LEU A 66 -12.48 21.15 5.39
N LEU A 67 -11.55 20.74 6.26
CA LEU A 67 -10.41 21.58 6.68
C LEU A 67 -9.49 21.91 5.51
N LEU A 68 -9.14 20.91 4.68
CA LEU A 68 -8.32 21.10 3.48
C LEU A 68 -8.98 22.05 2.47
N LEU A 69 -10.28 21.85 2.21
CA LEU A 69 -11.05 22.73 1.32
C LEU A 69 -11.12 24.18 1.84
N ALA A 70 -11.12 24.34 3.16
CA ALA A 70 -11.04 25.64 3.82
C ALA A 70 -9.63 26.25 3.88
N GLY A 71 -8.60 25.51 3.48
CA GLY A 71 -7.20 25.95 3.50
C GLY A 71 -6.51 25.78 4.86
N PHE A 72 -7.05 24.95 5.74
CA PHE A 72 -6.41 24.55 6.99
C PHE A 72 -5.68 23.23 6.82
N ALA A 73 -4.64 23.02 7.64
CA ALA A 73 -4.08 21.69 7.81
C ALA A 73 -5.16 20.74 8.35
N PRO A 74 -5.15 19.46 7.93
CA PRO A 74 -5.99 18.45 8.56
C PRO A 74 -5.72 18.45 10.08
N GLU A 75 -6.67 17.95 10.87
CA GLU A 75 -6.32 17.55 12.21
C GLU A 75 -5.15 16.58 12.09
N SER A 76 -4.01 16.94 12.69
CA SER A 76 -2.91 16.00 12.86
C SER A 76 -3.55 14.79 13.50
N ASP A 77 -3.52 13.65 12.81
CA ASP A 77 -4.02 12.41 13.32
C ASP A 77 -3.49 12.31 14.75
N VAL A 78 -4.37 12.50 15.73
CA VAL A 78 -4.14 11.85 17.00
C VAL A 78 -4.15 10.41 16.54
N LEU A 79 -2.96 9.81 16.39
CA LEU A 79 -2.80 8.42 15.96
C LEU A 79 -3.83 7.65 16.75
N ASN A 80 -4.95 7.32 16.11
CA ASN A 80 -6.04 6.68 16.80
C ASN A 80 -5.44 5.32 17.08
N GLU A 81 -5.20 4.99 18.34
CA GLU A 81 -4.73 3.65 18.71
C GLU A 81 -5.64 2.58 18.07
N ASN A 82 -6.92 2.93 17.85
CA ASN A 82 -7.89 2.14 17.11
C ASN A 82 -7.52 1.89 15.63
N ASP A 83 -6.93 2.85 14.91
CA ASP A 83 -6.56 2.67 13.50
C ASP A 83 -5.33 1.75 13.38
N ASP A 84 -4.32 1.90 14.25
CA ASP A 84 -3.19 0.97 14.31
C ASP A 84 -3.63 -0.44 14.69
N ILE A 85 -4.58 -0.56 15.62
CA ILE A 85 -5.19 -1.85 15.99
C ILE A 85 -5.93 -2.44 14.79
N VAL A 86 -6.77 -1.68 14.08
CA VAL A 86 -7.52 -2.15 12.91
C VAL A 86 -6.57 -2.60 11.79
N VAL A 87 -5.53 -1.82 11.49
CA VAL A 87 -4.49 -2.18 10.51
C VAL A 87 -3.78 -3.46 10.92
N SER A 88 -3.44 -3.62 12.21
CA SER A 88 -2.77 -4.82 12.70
C SER A 88 -3.66 -6.08 12.57
N VAL A 89 -4.97 -5.94 12.83
CA VAL A 89 -5.94 -7.04 12.70
C VAL A 89 -6.12 -7.43 11.24
N GLU A 90 -6.24 -6.46 10.33
CA GLU A 90 -6.35 -6.71 8.89
C GLU A 90 -5.10 -7.40 8.34
N ILE A 91 -3.90 -6.96 8.75
CA ILE A 91 -2.64 -7.61 8.38
C ILE A 91 -2.57 -9.04 8.91
N MET A 92 -2.95 -9.29 10.16
CA MET A 92 -2.97 -10.65 10.73
C MET A 92 -3.92 -11.58 9.97
N GLU A 93 -5.10 -11.07 9.59
CA GLU A 93 -6.07 -11.84 8.81
C GLU A 93 -5.55 -12.16 7.40
N ILE A 94 -4.93 -11.20 6.72
CA ILE A 94 -4.36 -11.39 5.39
C ILE A 94 -3.22 -12.41 5.42
N VAL A 95 -2.28 -12.24 6.36
CA VAL A 95 -1.14 -13.16 6.53
C VAL A 95 -1.65 -14.57 6.81
N GLY A 96 -2.58 -14.73 7.75
CA GLY A 96 -3.13 -16.03 8.09
C GLY A 96 -3.80 -16.72 6.91
N LYS A 97 -4.64 -15.99 6.16
CA LYS A 97 -5.30 -16.50 4.94
C LYS A 97 -4.30 -16.95 3.88
N ARG A 98 -3.25 -16.17 3.61
CA ARG A 98 -2.25 -16.49 2.58
C ARG A 98 -1.38 -17.68 2.98
N VAL A 99 -0.89 -17.71 4.23
CA VAL A 99 -0.10 -18.84 4.76
C VAL A 99 -0.91 -20.14 4.70
N LYS A 100 -2.18 -20.09 5.15
CA LYS A 100 -3.08 -21.25 5.09
C LYS A 100 -3.33 -21.70 3.65
N GLY A 101 -3.60 -20.76 2.74
CA GLY A 101 -3.87 -21.05 1.33
C GLY A 101 -2.69 -21.74 0.64
N GLU A 102 -1.47 -21.28 0.88
CA GLU A 102 -0.25 -21.90 0.34
C GLU A 102 -0.06 -23.32 0.86
N ARG A 103 -0.20 -23.54 2.17
CA ARG A 103 -0.13 -24.90 2.74
C ARG A 103 -1.21 -25.82 2.14
N GLU A 104 -2.45 -25.35 2.02
CA GLU A 104 -3.55 -26.17 1.49
C GLU A 104 -3.36 -26.52 0.01
N SER A 105 -2.82 -25.58 -0.78
CA SER A 105 -2.41 -25.84 -2.17
C SER A 105 -1.37 -26.95 -2.28
N LEU A 106 -0.37 -26.94 -1.41
CA LEU A 106 0.64 -28.01 -1.34
C LEU A 106 0.04 -29.33 -0.81
N LYS A 107 -0.87 -29.26 0.17
CA LYS A 107 -1.56 -30.43 0.72
C LYS A 107 -2.42 -31.15 -0.30
N TYR A 108 -3.04 -30.40 -1.21
CA TYR A 108 -3.80 -30.97 -2.32
C TYR A 108 -2.92 -31.83 -3.24
N LYS A 109 -1.65 -31.43 -3.42
CA LYS A 109 -0.67 -32.17 -4.24
C LYS A 109 -0.03 -33.33 -3.47
N ASP A 110 0.22 -33.15 -2.18
CA ASP A 110 0.86 -34.13 -1.32
C ASP A 110 0.30 -34.04 0.11
N SER A 111 -0.32 -35.13 0.58
CA SER A 111 -1.03 -35.15 1.87
C SER A 111 -0.13 -34.93 3.09
N LYS A 112 1.21 -34.99 2.93
CA LYS A 112 2.16 -34.73 4.02
C LYS A 112 2.13 -33.30 4.54
N TRP A 113 1.66 -32.33 3.74
CA TRP A 113 1.60 -30.90 4.09
C TRP A 113 0.50 -30.57 5.11
N THR A 114 0.68 -31.13 6.30
CA THR A 114 -0.13 -30.87 7.48
C THR A 114 0.40 -29.65 8.25
N GLN A 115 -0.40 -29.11 9.15
CA GLN A 115 0.06 -28.04 10.06
C GLN A 115 1.23 -28.50 10.94
N GLU A 116 1.25 -29.79 11.32
CA GLU A 116 2.36 -30.39 12.08
C GLU A 116 3.64 -30.35 11.24
N TYR A 117 3.57 -30.87 10.02
CA TYR A 117 4.72 -30.94 9.12
C TYR A 117 5.37 -29.58 8.86
N VAL A 118 4.56 -28.55 8.62
CA VAL A 118 5.10 -27.18 8.40
C VAL A 118 5.68 -26.61 9.70
N ALA A 119 5.07 -26.87 10.86
CA ALA A 119 5.59 -26.44 12.15
C ALA A 119 6.96 -27.08 12.44
N ASP A 120 7.11 -28.38 12.14
CA ASP A 120 8.37 -29.12 12.27
C ASP A 120 9.47 -28.55 11.37
N LEU A 121 9.14 -28.22 10.11
CA LEU A 121 10.09 -27.60 9.16
C LEU A 121 10.61 -26.24 9.65
N ILE A 122 9.75 -25.44 10.28
CA ILE A 122 10.11 -24.12 10.78
C ILE A 122 10.87 -24.22 12.13
N GLY A 123 10.60 -25.28 12.89
CA GLY A 123 11.12 -25.52 14.25
C GLY A 123 10.28 -24.84 15.33
N ILE A 124 8.95 -24.83 15.19
CA ILE A 124 8.01 -24.24 16.16
C ILE A 124 6.94 -25.24 16.58
N ALA A 125 6.25 -24.97 17.70
CA ALA A 125 5.12 -25.78 18.10
C ALA A 125 3.96 -25.68 17.11
N ARG A 126 3.30 -26.80 16.80
CA ARG A 126 2.11 -26.86 15.93
C ARG A 126 1.04 -25.82 16.28
N SER A 127 0.73 -25.65 17.57
CA SER A 127 -0.25 -24.66 18.04
C SER A 127 0.11 -23.22 17.66
N THR A 128 1.41 -22.91 17.63
CA THR A 128 1.92 -21.59 17.22
C THR A 128 1.71 -21.38 15.72
N TYR A 129 2.00 -22.39 14.90
CA TYR A 129 1.74 -22.33 13.47
C TYR A 129 0.23 -22.22 13.16
N THR A 130 -0.62 -22.98 13.85
CA THR A 130 -2.09 -22.87 13.74
C THR A 130 -2.59 -21.47 14.09
N ALA A 131 -2.00 -20.80 15.09
CA ALA A 131 -2.36 -19.43 15.45
C ALA A 131 -2.05 -18.43 14.32
N TYR A 132 -0.97 -18.64 13.57
CA TYR A 132 -0.66 -17.84 12.39
C TYR A 132 -1.70 -18.02 11.29
N GLU A 133 -2.05 -19.27 10.93
CA GLU A 133 -3.07 -19.54 9.90
C GLU A 133 -4.46 -18.98 10.25
N ASN A 134 -4.79 -18.94 11.53
CA ASN A 134 -6.07 -18.41 12.01
C ASN A 134 -6.06 -16.88 12.15
N GLY A 135 -4.91 -16.21 11.94
CA GLY A 135 -4.79 -14.75 12.10
C GLY A 135 -4.91 -14.27 13.55
N THR A 136 -4.73 -15.16 14.54
CA THR A 136 -4.76 -14.76 15.96
C THR A 136 -3.40 -14.31 16.48
N LYS A 137 -2.34 -14.57 15.72
CA LYS A 137 -0.97 -14.14 16.02
C LYS A 137 -0.25 -13.83 14.72
N LEU A 138 0.63 -12.82 14.74
CA LEU A 138 1.52 -12.54 13.62
C LEU A 138 2.81 -13.37 13.74
N PRO A 139 3.29 -14.00 12.65
CA PRO A 139 4.61 -14.60 12.65
C PRO A 139 5.70 -13.53 12.78
N PRO A 140 6.73 -13.75 13.61
CA PRO A 140 7.94 -12.93 13.60
C PRO A 140 8.57 -12.88 12.20
N VAL A 141 9.34 -11.83 11.91
CA VAL A 141 9.97 -11.65 10.59
C VAL A 141 10.77 -12.88 10.16
N ASP A 142 11.57 -13.45 11.06
CA ASP A 142 12.37 -14.65 10.77
C ASP A 142 11.49 -15.87 10.43
N THR A 143 10.36 -16.01 11.13
CA THR A 143 9.40 -17.09 10.86
C THR A 143 8.67 -16.87 9.55
N LEU A 144 8.30 -15.63 9.23
CA LEU A 144 7.65 -15.27 7.97
C LEU A 144 8.59 -15.54 6.78
N ASN A 145 9.87 -15.22 6.91
CA ASN A 145 10.91 -15.55 5.91
C ASN A 145 10.99 -17.06 5.68
N LYS A 146 11.08 -17.86 6.77
CA LYS A 146 11.09 -19.33 6.65
C LYS A 146 9.83 -19.87 5.96
N ILE A 147 8.65 -19.32 6.29
CA ILE A 147 7.40 -19.71 5.64
C ILE A 147 7.45 -19.38 4.13
N ALA A 148 7.93 -18.19 3.78
CA ALA A 148 8.13 -17.77 2.40
C ALA A 148 9.08 -18.70 1.63
N ASP A 149 10.20 -19.08 2.25
CA ASP A 149 11.17 -20.02 1.66
C ASP A 149 10.56 -21.41 1.43
N ILE A 150 9.85 -21.95 2.42
CA ILE A 150 9.18 -23.26 2.34
C ILE A 150 8.13 -23.29 1.22
N PHE A 151 7.40 -22.18 1.04
CA PHE A 151 6.37 -22.07 0.01
C PHE A 151 6.89 -21.51 -1.32
N GLU A 152 8.17 -21.17 -1.41
CA GLU A 152 8.79 -20.53 -2.59
C GLU A 152 8.00 -19.30 -3.08
N CYS A 153 7.64 -18.40 -2.16
CA CYS A 153 6.95 -17.14 -2.45
C CYS A 153 7.65 -15.96 -1.76
N ASP A 154 7.26 -14.73 -2.10
CA ASP A 154 7.84 -13.54 -1.48
C ASP A 154 7.12 -13.18 -0.17
N THR A 155 7.85 -12.62 0.78
CA THR A 155 7.26 -12.13 2.03
C THR A 155 6.26 -11.00 1.81
N ASP A 156 6.47 -10.16 0.80
CA ASP A 156 5.53 -9.09 0.42
C ASP A 156 4.20 -9.65 -0.12
N TYR A 157 4.25 -10.85 -0.71
CA TYR A 157 3.04 -11.60 -0.99
C TYR A 157 2.42 -12.07 0.32
N LEU A 158 3.13 -12.75 1.22
CA LEU A 158 2.48 -13.22 2.46
C LEU A 158 1.91 -12.07 3.31
N SER A 159 2.55 -10.90 3.32
CA SER A 159 2.13 -9.73 4.10
C SER A 159 1.02 -8.88 3.47
N GLY A 160 0.49 -9.26 2.30
CA GLY A 160 -0.61 -8.50 1.67
C GLY A 160 -0.20 -7.29 0.83
N ARG A 161 1.11 -6.97 0.71
CA ARG A 161 1.58 -5.77 -0.01
C ARG A 161 1.45 -5.90 -1.52
N THR A 162 1.50 -7.11 -2.04
CA THR A 162 1.35 -7.41 -3.46
C THR A 162 0.52 -8.66 -3.66
N ASN A 163 -0.17 -8.78 -4.78
CA ASN A 163 -0.85 -10.02 -5.20
C ASN A 163 0.06 -10.91 -6.05
N ILE A 164 1.30 -10.50 -6.30
CA ILE A 164 2.29 -11.25 -7.07
C ILE A 164 2.99 -12.23 -6.13
N ARG A 165 2.82 -13.54 -6.35
CA ARG A 165 3.32 -14.61 -5.46
C ARG A 165 4.85 -14.63 -5.33
N LYS A 166 5.54 -14.46 -6.45
CA LYS A 166 7.00 -14.40 -6.53
C LYS A 166 7.33 -13.40 -7.62
N LYS A 167 8.12 -12.39 -7.32
CA LYS A 167 8.58 -11.44 -8.32
C LYS A 167 9.46 -12.22 -9.29
N THR A 168 9.07 -12.28 -10.56
CA THR A 168 9.94 -12.85 -11.58
C THR A 168 11.19 -11.98 -11.62
N GLU A 169 12.29 -12.49 -11.05
CA GLU A 169 13.60 -12.03 -11.45
C GLU A 169 13.71 -12.40 -12.93
N MET A 170 13.48 -11.44 -13.83
CA MET A 170 13.98 -11.54 -15.19
C MET A 170 15.50 -11.46 -15.12
N ASN A 171 16.11 -12.53 -14.61
CA ASN A 171 17.54 -12.74 -14.74
C ASN A 171 17.80 -12.98 -16.23
N LEU A 172 18.87 -12.41 -16.79
CA LEU A 172 19.33 -12.73 -18.15
C LEU A 172 19.44 -14.26 -18.41
N SER A 173 19.51 -15.06 -17.34
CA SER A 173 19.42 -16.52 -17.34
C SER A 173 18.10 -17.09 -17.87
N PHE A 174 16.99 -16.34 -17.93
CA PHE A 174 15.73 -16.80 -18.52
C PHE A 174 15.84 -17.02 -20.04
N TYR A 175 16.77 -16.34 -20.70
CA TYR A 175 17.21 -16.62 -22.07
C TYR A 175 18.34 -17.67 -22.12
N GLY A 176 18.45 -18.49 -21.06
CA GLY A 176 19.33 -19.65 -20.94
C GLY A 176 20.84 -19.37 -20.87
N GLY A 177 21.23 -18.11 -20.64
CA GLY A 177 22.64 -17.70 -20.60
C GLY A 177 23.38 -18.01 -21.92
N PRO A 178 24.72 -17.87 -21.97
CA PRO A 178 25.50 -18.09 -23.18
C PRO A 178 25.34 -19.47 -23.82
N GLN A 179 24.83 -20.45 -23.07
CA GLN A 179 24.67 -21.84 -23.49
C GLN A 179 23.37 -22.11 -24.25
N SER A 180 22.41 -21.19 -24.23
CA SER A 180 21.14 -21.32 -24.98
C SER A 180 20.98 -20.30 -26.09
N TRP A 181 22.04 -19.55 -26.39
CA TRP A 181 22.08 -18.64 -27.53
C TRP A 181 22.31 -19.45 -28.81
N THR A 182 21.62 -19.07 -29.87
CA THR A 182 21.95 -19.57 -31.21
C THR A 182 23.33 -19.06 -31.62
N GLU A 183 23.99 -19.78 -32.54
CA GLU A 183 25.33 -19.41 -33.03
C GLU A 183 25.35 -17.95 -33.54
N ASP A 184 24.31 -17.55 -34.27
CA ASP A 184 24.15 -16.20 -34.82
C ASP A 184 24.03 -15.12 -33.71
N GLU A 185 23.29 -15.42 -32.64
CA GLU A 185 23.14 -14.51 -31.49
C GLU A 185 24.45 -14.35 -30.71
N LEU A 186 25.24 -15.44 -30.59
CA LEU A 186 26.55 -15.42 -29.95
C LEU A 186 27.55 -14.61 -30.79
N GLU A 187 27.57 -14.79 -32.11
CA GLU A 187 28.45 -14.06 -33.01
C GLU A 187 28.18 -12.54 -33.00
N GLU A 188 26.91 -12.12 -32.97
CA GLU A 188 26.56 -10.70 -32.89
C GLU A 188 27.01 -10.10 -31.55
N ALA A 189 26.83 -10.84 -30.45
CA ALA A 189 27.25 -10.40 -29.13
C ALA A 189 28.79 -10.28 -29.02
N GLU A 190 29.53 -11.25 -29.53
CA GLU A 190 31.00 -11.21 -29.60
C GLU A 190 31.50 -10.05 -30.47
N SER A 191 30.85 -9.84 -31.62
CA SER A 191 31.13 -8.74 -32.52
C SER A 191 30.89 -7.38 -31.84
N ALA A 192 29.80 -7.23 -31.08
CA ALA A 192 29.52 -6.03 -30.31
C ALA A 192 30.60 -5.75 -29.24
N VAL A 193 31.02 -6.78 -28.50
CA VAL A 193 32.10 -6.66 -27.48
C VAL A 193 33.42 -6.27 -28.14
N ARG A 194 33.75 -6.87 -29.29
CA ARG A 194 34.96 -6.55 -30.07
C ARG A 194 34.96 -5.09 -30.53
N ARG A 195 33.87 -4.65 -31.16
CA ARG A 195 33.67 -3.25 -31.59
C ARG A 195 33.85 -2.28 -30.42
N TYR A 196 33.28 -2.60 -29.26
CA TYR A 196 33.40 -1.76 -28.07
C TYR A 196 34.84 -1.65 -27.54
N ARG A 197 35.58 -2.78 -27.49
CA ARG A 197 37.00 -2.78 -27.08
C ARG A 197 37.86 -1.96 -28.01
N GLU A 198 37.67 -2.12 -29.32
CA GLU A 198 38.40 -1.34 -30.32
C GLU A 198 38.11 0.16 -30.22
N MET A 199 36.84 0.55 -30.04
CA MET A 199 36.47 1.95 -29.82
C MET A 199 37.16 2.52 -28.57
N LYS A 200 37.16 1.75 -27.46
CA LYS A 200 37.80 2.16 -26.21
C LYS A 200 39.32 2.30 -26.35
N GLU A 201 39.98 1.37 -27.04
CA GLU A 201 41.42 1.45 -27.32
C GLU A 201 41.79 2.61 -28.23
N ARG A 202 40.94 2.94 -29.21
CA ARG A 202 41.14 4.12 -30.06
C ARG A 202 41.01 5.40 -29.23
N ALA A 203 39.98 5.50 -28.40
CA ALA A 203 39.79 6.66 -27.52
C ALA A 203 40.96 6.85 -26.54
N VAL A 204 41.52 5.77 -25.99
CA VAL A 204 42.71 5.84 -25.11
C VAL A 204 43.94 6.32 -25.90
N ARG A 205 44.19 5.76 -27.09
CA ARG A 205 45.32 6.17 -27.95
C ARG A 205 45.22 7.63 -28.40
N GLU A 206 44.01 8.12 -28.69
CA GLU A 206 43.76 9.52 -29.03
C GLU A 206 43.98 10.43 -27.82
N ALA A 207 43.57 10.01 -26.63
CA ALA A 207 43.81 10.74 -25.38
C ALA A 207 45.31 10.79 -25.00
N GLU A 208 46.07 9.73 -25.28
CA GLU A 208 47.53 9.69 -25.07
C GLU A 208 48.30 10.54 -26.08
N LYS A 209 47.83 10.65 -27.33
CA LYS A 209 48.43 11.51 -28.36
C LYS A 209 48.16 13.00 -28.16
N ASN A 210 47.07 13.34 -27.48
CA ASN A 210 46.67 14.73 -27.18
C ASN A 210 47.18 15.23 -25.81
N LYS A 211 48.13 14.52 -25.19
CA LYS A 211 48.75 14.84 -23.91
C LYS A 211 50.21 15.24 -24.10
#